data_AF-A0A1Z2SJG0-F1
#
_entry.id   AF-A0A1Z2SJG0-F1
#
_cell.length_a   1.000
_cell.length_b   1.000
_cell.length_c   1.000
_cell.angle_alpha   90.00
_cell.angle_beta   90.00
_cell.angle_gamma   90.00
#
_symmetry.space_group_name_H-M   'P 1'
#
loop_
_entity.id
_entity.type
_entity.pdbx_description
1 polymer ?
#
loop_
_entity_poly.entity_id
_entity_poly.type
_entity_poly.pdbx_seq_one_letter_code
_entity_poly.pdbx_strand_id
1 'polypeptide(L)'
;MAEDIAFKIQLGLVLPKLEEQLASSLTSIIEEVMAHLKKGTLAEEEGPTTEDVKDLILKDLEIFLDNAILPAIAAKNQPAEVAEATDAEPSLEEAAAEA
;
A
#
# COMPACT_ATOMS: atom_id res chain seq x y z
N MET A 1 17.25 21.73 -6.17
CA MET A 1 17.08 21.82 -7.65
C MET A 1 17.17 20.46 -8.37
N ALA A 2 17.85 19.44 -7.83
CA ALA A 2 17.83 18.07 -8.40
C ALA A 2 16.52 17.29 -8.12
N GLU A 3 15.87 17.54 -6.98
CA GLU A 3 14.59 16.91 -6.59
C GLU A 3 13.47 17.16 -7.61
N ASP A 4 13.45 18.35 -8.22
CA ASP A 4 12.40 18.77 -9.14
C ASP A 4 12.46 18.03 -10.49
N ILE A 5 13.66 17.64 -10.95
CA ILE A 5 13.82 16.90 -12.21
C ILE A 5 13.52 15.41 -12.02
N ALA A 6 14.00 14.79 -10.94
CA ALA A 6 13.68 13.40 -10.63
C ALA A 6 12.17 13.23 -10.40
N PHE A 7 11.55 14.17 -9.68
CA PHE A 7 10.11 14.22 -9.47
C PHE A 7 9.33 14.46 -10.78
N LYS A 8 9.78 15.37 -11.65
CA LYS A 8 9.15 15.57 -12.98
C LYS A 8 9.29 14.36 -13.91
N ILE A 9 10.43 13.67 -13.88
CA ILE A 9 10.64 12.43 -14.64
C ILE A 9 9.77 11.31 -14.07
N GLN A 10 9.67 11.19 -12.74
CA GLN A 10 8.79 10.23 -12.08
C GLN A 10 7.31 10.53 -12.36
N LEU A 11 6.87 11.79 -12.30
CA LEU A 11 5.52 12.19 -12.72
C LEU A 11 5.25 11.86 -14.18
N GLY A 12 6.24 12.11 -15.07
CA GLY A 12 6.15 11.76 -16.49
C GLY A 12 6.12 10.25 -16.79
N LEU A 13 6.45 9.39 -15.82
CA LEU A 13 6.44 7.93 -15.96
C LEU A 13 5.27 7.28 -15.21
N VAL A 14 4.99 7.76 -14.01
CA VAL A 14 3.98 7.20 -13.11
C VAL A 14 2.60 7.68 -13.52
N LEU A 15 2.38 8.99 -13.75
CA LEU A 15 1.04 9.49 -14.11
C LEU A 15 0.47 8.83 -15.37
N PRO A 16 1.21 8.68 -16.49
CA PRO A 16 0.67 8.00 -17.66
C PRO A 16 0.35 6.53 -17.38
N LYS A 17 1.15 5.84 -16.57
CA LYS A 17 0.89 4.45 -16.19
C LYS A 17 -0.34 4.30 -15.28
N LEU A 18 -0.52 5.24 -14.34
CA LEU A 18 -1.72 5.29 -13.51
C LEU A 18 -2.96 5.55 -14.38
N GLU A 19 -2.86 6.46 -15.35
CA GLU A 19 -3.94 6.75 -16.28
C GLU A 19 -4.29 5.53 -17.14
N GLU A 20 -3.29 4.88 -17.74
CA GLU A 20 -3.48 3.71 -18.60
C GLU A 20 -4.04 2.49 -17.85
N GLN A 21 -3.61 2.25 -16.61
CA GLN A 21 -3.91 0.99 -15.91
C GLN A 21 -4.98 1.12 -14.84
N LEU A 22 -5.15 2.30 -14.24
CA LEU A 22 -6.00 2.47 -13.06
C LEU A 22 -7.15 3.46 -13.27
N ALA A 23 -7.14 4.33 -14.29
CA ALA A 23 -8.17 5.35 -14.45
C ALA A 23 -9.58 4.77 -14.50
N SER A 24 -9.81 3.75 -15.33
CA SER A 24 -11.12 3.09 -15.44
C SER A 24 -11.56 2.45 -14.13
N SER A 25 -10.69 1.63 -13.52
CA SER A 25 -10.98 0.93 -12.27
C SER A 25 -11.21 1.88 -11.10
N LEU A 26 -10.39 2.92 -10.95
CA LEU A 26 -10.56 3.93 -9.90
C LEU A 26 -11.83 4.74 -10.12
N THR A 27 -12.19 5.06 -11.36
CA THR A 27 -13.46 5.75 -11.67
C THR A 27 -14.64 4.93 -11.16
N SER A 28 -14.70 3.63 -11.47
CA SER A 28 -15.77 2.76 -10.99
C SER A 28 -15.82 2.66 -9.45
N ILE A 29 -14.67 2.53 -8.79
CA ILE A 29 -14.61 2.51 -7.32
C ILE A 29 -15.17 3.82 -6.73
N ILE A 30 -14.76 4.97 -7.28
CA ILE A 30 -15.21 6.29 -6.82
C ILE A 30 -16.73 6.46 -7.01
N GLU A 31 -17.27 6.02 -8.15
CA GLU A 31 -18.71 6.06 -8.43
C GLU A 31 -19.50 5.18 -7.44
N GLU A 32 -19.01 3.99 -7.14
CA GLU A 32 -19.62 3.08 -6.15
C GLU A 32 -19.59 3.69 -4.75
N VAL A 33 -18.45 4.22 -4.31
CA VAL A 33 -18.32 4.89 -3.00
C VAL A 33 -19.27 6.07 -2.92
N MET A 34 -19.35 6.91 -3.94
CA MET A 34 -20.26 8.05 -3.97
C MET A 34 -21.74 7.60 -3.92
N ALA A 35 -22.09 6.51 -4.61
CA ALA A 35 -23.43 5.94 -4.54
C ALA A 35 -23.76 5.39 -3.14
N HIS A 36 -22.80 4.77 -2.47
CA HIS A 36 -22.96 4.29 -1.09
C HIS A 36 -23.15 5.44 -0.10
N LEU A 37 -22.33 6.48 -0.19
CA LEU A 37 -22.45 7.65 0.68
C LEU A 37 -23.79 8.36 0.48
N LYS A 38 -24.24 8.54 -0.77
CA LYS A 38 -25.56 9.12 -1.08
C LYS A 38 -26.72 8.30 -0.51
N LYS A 39 -26.63 6.97 -0.53
CA LYS A 39 -27.65 6.09 0.08
C LYS A 39 -27.69 6.20 1.61
N GLY A 40 -26.55 6.51 2.23
CA GLY A 40 -26.44 6.70 3.68
C GLY A 40 -26.81 8.10 4.16
N THR A 41 -26.99 9.07 3.26
CA THR A 41 -27.31 10.46 3.59
C THR A 41 -28.82 10.64 3.72
N LEU A 42 -29.28 11.34 4.77
CA LEU A 42 -30.70 11.69 4.93
C LEU A 42 -31.12 12.76 3.91
N ALA A 43 -32.40 12.77 3.52
CA ALA A 43 -32.90 13.69 2.48
C ALA A 43 -32.78 15.18 2.83
N GLU A 44 -32.59 15.52 4.10
CA GLU A 44 -32.46 16.90 4.61
C GLU A 44 -30.99 17.29 4.87
N GLU A 45 -30.04 16.38 4.68
CA GLU A 45 -28.61 16.62 4.85
C GLU A 45 -27.93 16.94 3.52
N GLU A 46 -26.86 17.74 3.59
CA GLU A 46 -26.03 18.01 2.43
C GLU A 46 -25.32 16.72 2.00
N GLY A 47 -25.47 16.39 0.72
CA GLY A 47 -24.89 15.18 0.14
C GLY A 47 -23.36 15.21 0.08
N PRO A 48 -22.70 14.04 0.02
CA PRO A 48 -21.25 13.95 -0.12
C PRO A 48 -20.79 14.65 -1.40
N THR A 49 -19.75 15.48 -1.28
CA THR A 49 -19.12 16.15 -2.42
C THR A 49 -18.05 15.27 -3.05
N THR A 50 -17.62 15.62 -4.26
CA THR A 50 -16.46 14.96 -4.90
C THR A 50 -15.16 15.21 -4.14
N GLU A 51 -15.08 16.30 -3.37
CA GLU A 51 -13.91 16.61 -2.54
C GLU A 51 -13.83 15.67 -1.33
N ASP A 52 -14.96 15.40 -0.67
CA ASP A 52 -15.01 14.44 0.44
C ASP A 52 -14.55 13.04 0.00
N VAL A 53 -15.01 12.61 -1.18
CA VAL A 53 -14.63 11.30 -1.74
C VAL A 53 -13.16 11.29 -2.17
N LYS A 54 -12.66 12.37 -2.75
CA LYS A 54 -11.23 12.51 -3.11
C LYS A 54 -10.35 12.33 -1.88
N ASP A 55 -10.67 13.01 -0.78
CA ASP A 55 -9.88 12.97 0.44
C ASP A 55 -9.91 11.59 1.12
N LEU A 56 -11.07 10.91 1.07
CA LEU A 56 -11.21 9.53 1.53
C LEU A 56 -10.32 8.58 0.71
N ILE A 57 -10.41 8.66 -0.62
CA ILE A 57 -9.67 7.77 -1.53
C ILE A 57 -8.17 7.98 -1.41
N LEU A 58 -7.69 9.21 -1.22
CA LEU A 58 -6.27 9.48 -1.02
C LEU A 58 -5.73 8.82 0.25
N LYS A 59 -6.47 8.89 1.36
CA LYS A 59 -6.09 8.22 2.62
C LYS A 59 -6.09 6.71 2.47
N ASP A 60 -7.10 6.15 1.83
CA ASP A 60 -7.19 4.69 1.63
C ASP A 60 -6.11 4.19 0.68
N LEU A 61 -5.74 4.98 -0.35
CA LEU A 61 -4.62 4.67 -1.23
C LEU A 61 -3.29 4.67 -0.49
N GLU A 62 -3.05 5.62 0.41
CA GLU A 62 -1.86 5.64 1.26
C GLU A 62 -1.78 4.38 2.13
N ILE A 63 -2.88 4.03 2.80
CA ILE A 63 -2.99 2.80 3.61
C ILE A 63 -2.74 1.55 2.74
N PHE A 64 -3.29 1.50 1.53
CA PHE A 64 -3.12 0.39 0.61
C PHE A 64 -1.68 0.27 0.10
N LEU A 65 -1.03 1.39 -0.20
CA LEU A 65 0.37 1.41 -0.61
C LEU A 65 1.27 0.86 0.50
N ASP A 66 1.07 1.34 1.74
CA ASP A 66 1.90 0.98 2.88
C ASP A 66 1.70 -0.47 3.32
N ASN A 67 0.46 -0.95 3.32
CA ASN A 67 0.14 -2.28 3.86
C ASN A 67 0.21 -3.40 2.82
N ALA A 68 -0.01 -3.12 1.54
CA ALA A 68 -0.11 -4.14 0.51
C ALA A 68 0.98 -4.03 -0.56
N ILE A 69 1.17 -2.85 -1.15
CA ILE A 69 2.02 -2.70 -2.34
C ILE A 69 3.51 -2.66 -1.98
N LEU A 70 3.92 -1.73 -1.11
CA LEU A 70 5.32 -1.54 -0.75
C LEU A 70 5.94 -2.78 -0.08
N PRO A 71 5.28 -3.47 0.86
CA PRO A 71 5.81 -4.71 1.44
C PRO A 71 6.00 -5.81 0.40
N ALA A 72 5.06 -5.97 -0.53
CA ALA A 72 5.15 -6.98 -1.58
C ALA A 72 6.27 -6.69 -2.58
N ILE A 73 6.54 -5.40 -2.88
CA ILE A 73 7.66 -4.98 -3.72
C ILE A 73 8.99 -5.17 -2.96
N ALA A 74 9.05 -4.79 -1.68
CA ALA A 74 10.23 -4.97 -0.85
C ALA A 74 10.64 -6.44 -0.77
N ALA A 75 9.70 -7.36 -0.55
CA ALA A 75 9.96 -8.80 -0.52
C ALA A 75 10.53 -9.34 -1.85
N LYS A 76 10.17 -8.75 -3.00
CA LYS A 76 10.70 -9.12 -4.32
C LYS A 76 12.10 -8.57 -4.59
N ASN A 77 12.45 -7.47 -3.94
CA ASN A 77 13.70 -6.75 -4.14
C ASN A 77 14.72 -6.98 -3.03
N GLN A 78 14.36 -7.70 -1.96
CA GLN A 78 15.33 -8.20 -1.02
C GLN A 78 16.19 -9.24 -1.75
N PRO A 79 17.53 -9.06 -1.83
CA PRO A 79 18.39 -10.17 -2.20
C PRO A 79 18.09 -11.29 -1.21
N ALA A 80 17.94 -12.52 -1.70
CA ALA A 80 17.79 -13.67 -0.82
C ALA A 80 18.85 -13.54 0.27
N GLU A 81 18.43 -13.31 1.51
CA GLU A 81 19.32 -13.50 2.65
C GLU A 81 19.84 -14.91 2.45
N VAL A 82 21.13 -14.99 2.09
CA VAL A 82 21.89 -16.22 2.20
C VAL A 82 21.69 -16.53 3.67
N ALA A 83 20.81 -17.50 3.95
CA ALA A 83 20.72 -18.06 5.26
C ALA A 83 22.14 -18.53 5.54
N GLU A 84 22.89 -17.74 6.30
CA GLU A 84 24.05 -18.26 6.98
C GLU A 84 23.47 -19.43 7.76
N ALA A 85 23.81 -20.62 7.28
CA ALA A 85 23.78 -21.81 8.08
C ALA A 85 24.68 -21.51 9.27
N THR A 86 24.12 -20.87 10.29
CA THR A 86 24.65 -20.90 11.63
C THR A 86 24.54 -22.36 12.01
N ASP A 87 25.64 -23.06 11.77
CA ASP A 87 25.98 -24.39 12.19
C ASP A 87 25.59 -24.52 13.67
N ALA A 88 24.39 -25.04 13.92
CA ALA A 88 23.98 -25.44 15.25
C ALA A 88 24.62 -26.81 15.51
N GLU A 89 25.90 -26.79 15.90
CA GLU A 89 26.54 -27.93 16.53
C GLU A 89 25.70 -28.36 17.76
N PRO A 90 25.50 -29.67 17.99
CA PRO A 90 24.68 -30.15 19.10
C PRO A 90 25.52 -30.11 20.39
N SER A 91 25.27 -29.16 21.28
CA SER A 91 25.77 -29.24 22.65
C SER A 91 24.82 -30.10 23.49
N LEU A 92 25.11 -31.41 23.51
CA LEU A 92 24.57 -32.35 24.49
C LEU A 92 25.44 -32.31 25.75
N GLU A 93 25.16 -31.44 26.72
CA GLU A 93 25.73 -31.57 28.07
C GLU A 93 25.03 -30.63 29.06
N GLU A 94 23.92 -31.08 29.66
CA GLU A 94 23.57 -30.77 31.06
C GLU A 94 22.33 -31.57 31.48
N ALA A 95 22.55 -32.83 31.86
CA ALA A 95 21.61 -33.61 32.67
C ALA A 95 22.40 -34.57 33.56
N ALA A 96 23.19 -33.99 34.48
CA ALA A 96 23.83 -34.73 35.55
C ALA A 96 24.00 -33.84 36.79
N ALA A 97 22.89 -33.49 37.45
CA ALA A 97 22.90 -33.07 38.85
C ALA A 97 21.47 -32.98 39.45
N GLU A 98 20.84 -34.12 39.73
CA GLU A 98 19.98 -34.24 40.91
C GLU A 98 20.21 -35.63 41.53
N ALA A 99 20.94 -35.65 42.64
CA ALA A 99 21.05 -36.75 43.58
C ALA A 99 20.87 -36.18 44.99
#